data_AF-A0A353VW95-F1
#
_entry.id   AF-A0A353VW95-F1
#
_cell.length_a   1.000
_cell.length_b   1.000
_cell.length_c   1.000
_cell.angle_alpha   90.00
_cell.angle_beta   90.00
_cell.angle_gamma   90.00
#
_symmetry.space_group_name_H-M   'P 1'
#
loop_
_entity.id
_entity.type
_entity.pdbx_description
1 polymer ?
#
loop_
_entity_poly.entity_id
_entity_poly.type
_entity_poly.pdbx_seq_one_letter_code
_entity_poly.pdbx_strand_id
1 'polypeptide(L)'
;MAGHSKWANIQHRKGRQDAKRGKLFTKLIREITVAAKLGGGEPNANPRLRAAIDNGLSNNMTKDTIDRAIKRGAGGDDSGNVDEIRYEGYGPGGVALIVDTMTDNKNRTVAEIRHVFSKFGGNLGTDGSVSYLFTKIGLISLQNEVDE
;
A
#
# COMPACT_ATOMS: atom_id res chain seq x y z
N MET A 1 31.14 14.53 -25.08
CA MET A 1 31.14 15.58 -24.03
C MET A 1 29.77 15.64 -23.35
N ALA A 2 29.64 15.09 -22.14
CA ALA A 2 28.42 15.11 -21.32
C ALA A 2 28.50 16.18 -20.21
N GLY A 3 28.94 17.40 -20.57
CA GLY A 3 29.21 18.48 -19.61
C GLY A 3 27.98 19.30 -19.20
N HIS A 4 26.96 19.39 -20.05
CA HIS A 4 25.82 20.31 -19.86
C HIS A 4 24.49 19.66 -19.44
N SER A 5 24.44 18.32 -19.34
CA SER A 5 23.20 17.55 -19.09
C SER A 5 23.29 16.60 -17.88
N LYS A 6 24.45 16.52 -17.21
CA LYS A 6 24.64 15.65 -16.04
C LYS A 6 23.65 15.99 -14.92
N TRP A 7 23.48 17.28 -14.62
CA TRP A 7 22.55 17.72 -13.59
C TRP A 7 21.09 17.47 -13.98
N ALA A 8 20.68 17.81 -15.22
CA ALA A 8 19.32 17.56 -15.71
C ALA A 8 18.94 16.06 -15.65
N ASN A 9 19.86 15.18 -16.05
CA ASN A 9 19.65 13.73 -15.97
C ASN A 9 19.54 13.23 -14.52
N ILE A 10 20.37 13.76 -13.61
CA ILE A 10 20.28 13.45 -12.17
C ILE A 10 18.94 13.95 -11.61
N GLN A 11 18.52 15.17 -11.97
CA GLN A 11 17.27 15.77 -11.52
C GLN A 11 16.06 14.93 -11.98
N HIS A 12 15.97 14.57 -13.26
CA HIS A 12 14.87 13.73 -13.77
C HIS A 12 14.85 12.33 -13.16
N ARG A 13 16.02 11.72 -12.94
CA ARG A 13 16.12 10.41 -12.28
C ARG A 13 15.67 10.50 -10.83
N LYS A 14 16.18 11.48 -10.08
CA LYS A 14 15.83 11.70 -8.68
C LYS A 14 14.34 12.02 -8.52
N GLY A 15 13.78 12.92 -9.35
CA GLY A 15 12.35 13.25 -9.30
C GLY A 15 11.43 12.04 -9.51
N ARG A 16 11.77 11.13 -10.43
CA ARG A 16 11.02 9.86 -10.60
C ARG A 16 11.14 8.94 -9.39
N GLN A 17 12.31 8.87 -8.75
CA GLN A 17 12.53 8.08 -7.54
C GLN A 17 11.75 8.65 -6.35
N ASP A 18 11.80 9.97 -6.17
CA ASP A 18 11.08 10.68 -5.11
C ASP A 18 9.56 10.54 -5.28
N ALA A 19 9.04 10.63 -6.52
CA ALA A 19 7.63 10.40 -6.80
C ALA A 19 7.17 8.96 -6.49
N LYS A 20 8.01 7.96 -6.79
CA LYS A 20 7.75 6.56 -6.41
C LYS A 20 7.76 6.39 -4.89
N ARG A 21 8.74 6.99 -4.21
CA ARG A 21 8.86 6.95 -2.75
C ARG A 21 7.68 7.62 -2.06
N GLY A 22 7.22 8.76 -2.57
CA GLY A 22 6.03 9.45 -2.06
C GLY A 22 4.79 8.57 -2.11
N LYS A 23 4.54 7.91 -3.25
CA LYS A 23 3.42 6.94 -3.39
C LYS A 23 3.54 5.78 -2.39
N LEU A 24 4.74 5.24 -2.19
CA LEU A 24 4.99 4.17 -1.24
C LEU A 24 4.74 4.62 0.21
N PHE A 25 5.23 5.80 0.59
CA PHE A 25 5.05 6.36 1.94
C PHE A 25 3.58 6.54 2.27
N THR A 26 2.77 7.06 1.34
CA THR A 26 1.33 7.19 1.55
C THR A 26 0.66 5.84 1.83
N LYS A 27 1.06 4.76 1.13
CA LYS A 27 0.52 3.41 1.36
C LYS A 27 0.92 2.87 2.73
N LEU A 28 2.19 3.01 3.10
CA LEU A 28 2.71 2.57 4.40
C LEU A 28 2.05 3.31 5.57
N ILE A 29 1.84 4.63 5.45
CA ILE A 29 1.13 5.42 6.47
C ILE A 29 -0.30 4.90 6.65
N ARG A 30 -1.01 4.59 5.56
CA ARG A 30 -2.36 4.01 5.63
C ARG A 30 -2.36 2.63 6.28
N GLU A 31 -1.40 1.76 5.95
CA GLU A 31 -1.27 0.43 6.58
C GLU A 31 -1.05 0.56 8.09
N ILE A 32 -0.12 1.41 8.53
CA ILE A 32 0.14 1.65 9.96
C ILE A 32 -1.11 2.18 10.66
N THR A 33 -1.81 3.13 10.04
CA THR A 33 -3.04 3.73 10.58
C THR A 33 -4.15 2.68 10.73
N VAL A 34 -4.39 1.86 9.70
CA VAL A 34 -5.41 0.80 9.72
C VAL A 34 -5.05 -0.30 10.70
N ALA A 35 -3.78 -0.71 10.75
CA ALA A 35 -3.31 -1.71 11.72
C ALA A 35 -3.51 -1.24 13.16
N ALA A 36 -3.18 0.01 13.48
CA ALA A 36 -3.42 0.60 14.79
C ALA A 36 -4.91 0.75 15.12
N LYS A 37 -5.75 1.11 14.14
CA LYS A 37 -7.22 1.16 14.30
C LYS A 37 -7.84 -0.20 14.62
N LEU A 38 -7.35 -1.27 14.00
CA LEU A 38 -7.92 -2.63 14.15
C LEU A 38 -7.41 -3.36 15.40
N GLY A 39 -6.14 -3.20 15.75
CA GLY A 39 -5.49 -3.98 16.81
C GLY A 39 -4.91 -3.17 17.97
N GLY A 40 -5.19 -1.87 18.03
CA GLY A 40 -4.64 -0.95 19.02
C GLY A 40 -3.25 -0.43 18.66
N GLY A 41 -2.86 0.69 19.29
CA GLY A 41 -1.62 1.43 19.00
C GLY A 41 -0.34 0.82 19.57
N GLU A 42 -0.42 -0.28 20.32
CA GLU A 42 0.72 -0.92 20.98
C GLU A 42 1.37 -2.01 20.09
N PRO A 43 2.58 -1.82 19.55
CA PRO A 43 3.20 -2.77 18.61
C PRO A 43 3.51 -4.15 19.23
N ASN A 44 3.68 -4.20 20.55
CA ASN A 44 3.91 -5.46 21.27
C ASN A 44 2.64 -6.33 21.34
N ALA A 45 1.47 -5.71 21.39
CA ALA A 45 0.18 -6.40 21.42
C ALA A 45 -0.44 -6.58 20.01
N ASN A 46 0.12 -5.96 18.98
CA ASN A 46 -0.44 -5.95 17.63
C ASN A 46 0.59 -6.41 16.57
N PRO A 47 0.58 -7.71 16.17
CA PRO A 47 1.50 -8.25 15.18
C PRO A 47 1.40 -7.59 13.80
N ARG A 48 0.19 -7.18 13.36
CA ARG A 48 -0.01 -6.48 12.09
C ARG A 48 0.69 -5.11 12.11
N LEU A 49 0.52 -4.38 13.20
CA LEU A 49 1.18 -3.09 13.39
C LEU A 49 2.71 -3.23 13.41
N ARG A 50 3.24 -4.27 14.08
CA ARG A 50 4.67 -4.56 14.09
C ARG A 50 5.23 -4.75 12.67
N ALA A 51 4.59 -5.62 11.88
CA ALA A 51 5.00 -5.84 10.49
C ALA A 51 4.91 -4.56 9.64
N ALA A 52 3.88 -3.72 9.87
CA ALA A 52 3.73 -2.45 9.18
C ALA A 52 4.84 -1.44 9.55
N ILE A 53 5.24 -1.38 10.83
CA ILE A 53 6.33 -0.55 11.32
C ILE A 53 7.66 -1.01 10.72
N ASP A 54 7.95 -2.31 10.75
CA ASP A 54 9.17 -2.88 10.20
C ASP A 54 9.30 -2.56 8.70
N ASN A 55 8.21 -2.75 7.94
CA ASN A 55 8.14 -2.36 6.52
C ASN A 55 8.37 -0.85 6.32
N GLY A 56 7.86 -0.01 7.22
CA GLY A 56 8.10 1.44 7.21
C GLY A 56 9.58 1.78 7.40
N LEU A 57 10.22 1.18 8.40
CA LEU A 57 11.63 1.39 8.74
C LEU A 57 12.55 0.90 7.63
N SER A 58 12.29 -0.28 7.04
CA SER A 58 13.04 -0.80 5.88
C SER A 58 12.97 0.13 4.66
N ASN A 59 11.96 1.00 4.57
CA ASN A 59 11.81 2.00 3.51
C ASN A 59 12.29 3.40 3.92
N ASN A 60 13.08 3.50 5.00
CA ASN A 60 13.63 4.75 5.53
C ASN A 60 12.55 5.79 5.91
N MET A 61 11.42 5.33 6.46
CA MET A 61 10.44 6.22 7.08
C MET A 61 10.94 6.66 8.47
N THR A 62 10.77 7.94 8.81
CA THR A 62 11.20 8.44 10.13
C THR A 62 10.28 7.93 11.24
N LYS A 63 10.83 7.72 12.43
CA LYS A 63 10.06 7.30 13.63
C LYS A 63 8.90 8.25 13.90
N ASP A 64 9.12 9.56 13.83
CA ASP A 64 8.07 10.57 14.00
C ASP A 64 6.88 10.39 13.03
N THR A 65 7.14 10.03 11.76
CA THR A 65 6.06 9.78 10.79
C THR A 65 5.26 8.53 11.15
N ILE A 66 5.94 7.49 11.62
CA ILE A 66 5.32 6.24 12.08
C ILE A 66 4.47 6.52 13.32
N ASP A 67 5.02 7.20 14.32
CA ASP A 67 4.32 7.53 15.58
C ASP A 67 3.07 8.37 15.32
N ARG A 68 3.13 9.34 14.40
CA ARG A 68 1.96 10.11 13.96
C ARG A 68 0.90 9.23 13.30
N ALA A 69 1.29 8.26 12.48
CA ALA A 69 0.36 7.33 11.85
C ALA A 69 -0.31 6.39 12.88
N ILE A 70 0.44 5.92 13.88
CA ILE A 70 -0.08 5.12 15.00
C ILE A 70 -1.10 5.92 15.80
N LYS A 71 -0.75 7.15 16.21
CA LYS A 71 -1.64 8.03 16.97
C LYS A 71 -2.94 8.32 16.21
N ARG A 72 -2.86 8.53 14.89
CA ARG A 72 -4.04 8.72 14.04
C ARG A 72 -4.95 7.49 14.06
N GLY A 73 -4.38 6.28 13.98
CA GLY A 73 -5.16 5.03 13.98
C GLY A 73 -5.75 4.68 15.35
N ALA A 74 -5.05 5.00 16.44
CA ALA A 74 -5.43 4.68 17.82
C ALA A 74 -6.51 5.63 18.42
N GLY A 75 -7.02 6.58 17.64
CA GLY A 75 -8.10 7.48 18.08
C GLY A 75 -7.68 8.92 18.41
N GLY A 76 -6.51 9.38 17.95
CA GLY A 76 -6.14 10.81 18.02
C GLY A 76 -7.00 11.70 17.12
N ASP A 77 -6.99 13.01 17.40
CA ASP A 77 -7.89 14.10 16.91
C ASP A 77 -8.09 14.25 15.38
N ASP A 78 -7.44 13.44 14.55
CA ASP A 78 -7.35 13.58 13.09
C ASP A 78 -7.99 12.36 12.39
N SER A 79 -9.17 11.96 12.87
CA SER A 79 -9.86 10.70 12.51
C SER A 79 -10.45 10.73 11.09
N GLY A 80 -9.58 10.79 10.08
CA GLY A 80 -9.93 10.31 8.75
C GLY A 80 -10.20 8.81 8.85
N ASN A 81 -11.47 8.41 8.73
CA ASN A 81 -11.88 7.01 8.74
C ASN A 81 -11.36 6.28 7.51
N VAL A 82 -10.10 5.83 7.54
CA VAL A 82 -9.56 4.94 6.53
C VAL A 82 -10.10 3.54 6.79
N ASP A 83 -10.79 2.99 5.80
CA ASP A 83 -11.31 1.63 5.80
C ASP A 83 -10.57 0.78 4.76
N GLU A 84 -10.41 -0.50 5.08
CA GLU A 84 -9.91 -1.52 4.15
C GLU A 84 -11.06 -2.07 3.32
N ILE A 85 -10.93 -2.02 2.00
CA ILE A 85 -11.97 -2.48 1.06
C ILE A 85 -11.31 -3.26 -0.05
N ARG A 86 -11.83 -4.46 -0.29
CA ARG A 86 -11.44 -5.32 -1.41
C ARG A 86 -12.38 -5.09 -2.58
N TYR A 87 -11.80 -4.96 -3.76
CA TYR A 87 -12.52 -4.94 -5.02
C TYR A 87 -12.08 -6.13 -5.88
N GLU A 88 -13.02 -6.72 -6.59
CA GLU A 88 -12.82 -7.91 -7.39
C GLU A 88 -13.22 -7.64 -8.84
N GLY A 89 -12.54 -8.23 -9.81
CA GLY A 89 -12.89 -8.05 -11.22
C GLY A 89 -12.01 -8.81 -12.19
N TYR A 90 -12.23 -8.55 -13.47
CA TYR A 90 -11.53 -9.20 -14.58
C TYR A 90 -10.84 -8.17 -15.46
N GLY A 91 -9.61 -8.46 -15.88
CA GLY A 91 -8.86 -7.69 -16.87
C GLY A 91 -8.92 -8.29 -18.27
N PRO A 92 -8.11 -7.76 -19.22
CA PRO A 92 -7.95 -8.32 -20.55
C PRO A 92 -7.67 -9.81 -20.55
N GLY A 93 -8.31 -10.56 -21.44
CA GLY A 93 -8.13 -12.01 -21.54
C GLY A 93 -8.72 -12.79 -20.36
N GLY A 94 -9.62 -12.20 -19.56
CA GLY A 94 -10.27 -12.88 -18.44
C GLY A 94 -9.38 -13.07 -17.20
N VAL A 95 -8.29 -12.31 -17.09
CA VAL A 95 -7.39 -12.38 -15.93
C VAL A 95 -8.13 -11.91 -14.68
N ALA A 96 -8.19 -12.76 -13.66
CA ALA A 96 -8.78 -12.46 -12.37
C ALA A 96 -7.92 -11.47 -11.57
N LEU A 97 -8.55 -10.44 -10.98
CA LEU A 97 -7.87 -9.38 -10.23
C LEU A 97 -8.54 -9.14 -8.88
N ILE A 98 -7.73 -9.15 -7.82
CA ILE A 98 -8.08 -8.64 -6.49
C ILE A 98 -7.35 -7.31 -6.28
N VAL A 99 -8.09 -6.29 -5.88
CA VAL A 99 -7.56 -4.96 -5.57
C VAL A 99 -7.91 -4.61 -4.13
N ASP A 100 -6.94 -4.78 -3.24
CA ASP A 100 -7.04 -4.34 -1.84
C ASP A 100 -6.74 -2.85 -1.74
N THR A 101 -7.62 -2.12 -1.07
CA THR A 101 -7.53 -0.67 -0.94
C THR A 101 -7.71 -0.21 0.49
N MET A 102 -7.12 0.94 0.79
CA MET A 102 -7.33 1.68 2.03
C MET A 102 -7.79 3.08 1.67
N THR A 103 -9.03 3.41 2.03
CA THR A 103 -9.67 4.66 1.60
C THR A 103 -10.54 5.27 2.68
N ASP A 104 -10.59 6.59 2.70
CA ASP A 104 -11.51 7.40 3.49
C ASP A 104 -12.84 7.69 2.76
N ASN A 105 -12.93 7.31 1.48
CA ASN A 105 -14.11 7.56 0.66
C ASN A 105 -14.33 6.40 -0.32
N LYS A 106 -15.27 5.52 0.03
CA LYS A 106 -15.63 4.32 -0.74
C LYS A 106 -16.12 4.69 -2.14
N ASN A 107 -16.94 5.74 -2.25
CA ASN A 107 -17.57 6.17 -3.50
C ASN A 107 -16.54 6.71 -4.51
N ARG A 108 -15.56 7.48 -4.03
CA ARG A 108 -14.45 7.96 -4.87
C ARG A 108 -13.61 6.78 -5.35
N THR A 109 -13.22 5.89 -4.44
CA THR A 109 -12.35 4.75 -4.77
C THR A 109 -13.00 3.77 -5.73
N VAL A 110 -14.27 3.40 -5.53
CA VAL A 110 -14.96 2.50 -6.48
C VAL A 110 -15.12 3.13 -7.86
N ALA A 111 -15.36 4.45 -7.94
CA ALA A 111 -15.46 5.16 -9.22
C ALA A 111 -14.12 5.17 -9.97
N GLU A 112 -13.01 5.45 -9.27
CA GLU A 112 -11.66 5.41 -9.84
C GLU A 112 -11.28 4.00 -10.31
N ILE A 113 -11.56 2.97 -9.50
CA ILE A 113 -11.28 1.57 -9.86
C ILE A 113 -12.08 1.17 -11.08
N ARG A 114 -13.40 1.43 -11.08
CA ARG A 114 -14.25 1.13 -12.23
C ARG A 114 -13.72 1.81 -13.49
N HIS A 115 -13.33 3.08 -13.40
CA HIS A 115 -12.75 3.81 -14.51
C HIS A 115 -11.46 3.15 -15.03
N VAL A 116 -10.56 2.71 -14.14
CA VAL A 116 -9.32 2.01 -14.52
C VAL A 116 -9.64 0.69 -15.24
N PHE A 117 -10.52 -0.15 -14.69
CA PHE A 117 -10.92 -1.40 -15.33
C PHE A 117 -11.49 -1.15 -16.73
N SER A 118 -12.46 -0.24 -16.86
CA SER A 118 -13.06 0.08 -18.16
C SER A 118 -12.07 0.65 -19.16
N LYS A 119 -11.14 1.50 -18.72
CA LYS A 119 -10.11 2.10 -19.59
C LYS A 119 -9.17 1.05 -20.18
N PHE A 120 -8.90 -0.03 -19.46
CA PHE A 120 -7.99 -1.10 -19.87
C PHE A 120 -8.72 -2.37 -20.33
N GLY A 121 -9.99 -2.29 -20.73
CA GLY A 121 -10.72 -3.43 -21.32
C GLY A 121 -11.09 -4.54 -20.33
N GLY A 122 -11.22 -4.19 -19.05
CA GLY A 122 -11.72 -5.07 -17.99
C GLY A 122 -13.03 -4.56 -17.38
N ASN A 123 -13.52 -5.28 -16.37
CA ASN A 123 -14.71 -4.92 -15.61
C ASN A 123 -14.53 -5.19 -14.12
N LEU A 124 -15.09 -4.29 -13.30
CA LEU A 124 -15.28 -4.54 -11.88
C LEU A 124 -16.41 -5.56 -11.69
N GLY A 125 -16.16 -6.60 -10.92
CA GLY A 125 -17.11 -7.62 -10.53
C GLY A 125 -17.78 -7.31 -9.19
N THR A 126 -18.53 -8.29 -8.69
CA THR A 126 -19.08 -8.29 -7.32
C THR A 126 -18.12 -8.99 -6.36
N ASP A 127 -18.31 -8.77 -5.07
CA ASP A 127 -17.60 -9.52 -4.03
C ASP A 127 -17.81 -11.02 -4.23
N GLY A 128 -16.74 -11.82 -4.15
CA GLY A 128 -16.79 -13.26 -4.40
C GLY A 128 -16.60 -13.69 -5.87
N SER A 129 -16.56 -12.74 -6.82
CA SER A 129 -16.47 -13.07 -8.25
C SER A 129 -15.16 -13.71 -8.70
N VAL A 130 -14.05 -13.46 -7.99
CA VAL A 130 -12.74 -14.06 -8.27
C VAL A 130 -12.03 -14.56 -7.03
N SER A 131 -12.43 -14.17 -5.82
CA SER A 131 -11.69 -14.50 -4.60
C SER A 131 -11.55 -16.00 -4.35
N TYR A 132 -12.46 -16.84 -4.85
CA TYR A 132 -12.33 -18.30 -4.79
C TYR A 132 -11.13 -18.86 -5.58
N LEU A 133 -10.58 -18.07 -6.53
CA LEU A 133 -9.36 -18.42 -7.28
C LEU A 133 -8.08 -18.11 -6.50
N PHE A 134 -8.16 -17.38 -5.39
CA PHE A 134 -7.01 -16.92 -4.62
C PHE A 134 -7.03 -17.51 -3.20
N THR A 135 -5.90 -18.04 -2.76
CA THR A 135 -5.70 -18.45 -1.36
C THR A 135 -4.67 -17.53 -0.70
N LYS A 136 -5.04 -16.90 0.41
CA LYS A 136 -4.12 -16.07 1.20
C LYS A 136 -3.19 -17.00 2.00
N ILE A 137 -1.92 -17.06 1.61
CA ILE A 137 -0.87 -17.83 2.28
C ILE A 137 0.24 -16.90 2.79
N GLY A 138 0.85 -17.25 3.92
CA GLY A 138 2.10 -16.64 4.36
C GLY A 138 3.26 -17.28 3.61
N LEU A 139 4.07 -16.49 2.90
CA LEU A 139 5.26 -16.98 2.20
C LEU A 139 6.52 -16.44 2.89
N ILE A 140 7.33 -17.34 3.44
CA ILE A 140 8.66 -17.03 3.97
C ILE A 140 9.67 -17.61 2.99
N SER A 141 10.44 -16.73 2.35
CA SER A 141 11.50 -17.09 1.41
C SER A 141 12.85 -16.86 2.08
N LEU A 142 13.68 -17.90 2.13
CA LEU A 142 15.06 -17.81 2.61
C LEU A 142 15.99 -17.78 1.39
N GLN A 143 17.09 -17.03 1.48
CA GLN A 143 18.15 -17.10 0.48
C GLN A 143 18.94 -18.39 0.67
N ASN A 144 19.42 -18.99 -0.43
CA ASN A 144 20.18 -20.23 -0.39
C ASN A 144 21.62 -20.06 0.13
N GLU A 145 22.07 -18.83 0.39
CA GLU A 145 23.44 -18.57 0.84
C GLU A 145 23.46 -18.44 2.36
N VAL A 146 24.06 -19.46 2.98
CA VAL A 146 24.57 -19.39 4.35
C VAL A 146 25.99 -18.88 4.21
N ASP A 147 26.25 -17.61 4.55
CA ASP A 147 27.62 -17.18 4.86
C ASP A 147 28.01 -17.88 6.17
N GLU A 148 28.95 -18.83 6.09
CA GLU A 148 29.66 -19.41 7.25
C GLU A 148 30.63 -18.41 7.87
#